data_AF-A0ABD1C8P6-F1
#
_entry.id   AF-A0ABD1C8P6-F1
#
_cell.length_a   1.000
_cell.length_b   1.000
_cell.length_c   1.000
_cell.angle_alpha   90.00
_cell.angle_beta   90.00
_cell.angle_gamma   90.00
#
_symmetry.space_group_name_H-M   'P 1'
#
loop_
_entity.id
_entity.type
_entity.pdbx_description
1 polymer ?
#
loop_
_entity_poly.entity_id
_entity_poly.type
_entity_poly.pdbx_seq_one_letter_code
_entity_poly.pdbx_strand_id
1 'polypeptide(L)'
;MDGNKDDALKCLKICKDAMEAGDRLRALKFLSKARRLDPNLPMDDLVSELNNKSDEPGSGKSHGSATAKDSPNSSDRPSLRQRGSSTTSSSSSISYTEEQISIVRKIKSKKDYYEILGVESNCSVDDLRKAYRKLSLKVHPDKNQAPGSEEAFKSVSKAFQCLSNEETRKKYDVSGSDEPIYQPRRSGRTNGFNGGYYYEDEFDPNEIFRSFFGGGGMPPATQFRSFNFGATRHRTANHNQAPDAGFNARILLQLLPVVFILLLNFMPSSQPIYSLSATYPYHYKFTTQKGVNYFVRSSKFEQDYPRNSNERHTLEEQVESDYVSILSQNCRYEMQRKQWGFVRETPHCEMMRRFETAAA
;
A
#
# COMPACT_ATOMS: atom_id res chain seq x y z
N MET A 1 -41.29 -0.77 -1.12
CA MET A 1 -39.96 -0.45 -1.70
C MET A 1 -39.76 1.07 -1.64
N ASP A 2 -39.45 1.61 -0.46
CA ASP A 2 -39.99 2.93 -0.12
C ASP A 2 -38.91 4.02 0.05
N GLY A 3 -37.66 3.64 0.38
CA GLY A 3 -36.57 4.59 0.61
C GLY A 3 -36.23 5.51 -0.58
N ASN A 4 -36.42 5.06 -1.82
CA ASN A 4 -36.23 5.90 -3.01
C ASN A 4 -37.24 7.06 -3.06
N LYS A 5 -38.46 6.83 -2.56
CA LYS A 5 -39.53 7.83 -2.52
C LYS A 5 -39.27 8.88 -1.45
N ASP A 6 -38.80 8.46 -0.28
CA ASP A 6 -38.38 9.37 0.80
C ASP A 6 -37.21 10.26 0.37
N ASP A 7 -36.23 9.70 -0.35
CA ASP A 7 -35.09 10.47 -0.86
C ASP A 7 -35.47 11.39 -2.05
N ALA A 8 -36.46 11.01 -2.86
CA ALA A 8 -37.06 11.91 -3.85
C ALA A 8 -37.73 13.11 -3.16
N LEU A 9 -38.53 12.87 -2.12
CA LEU A 9 -39.21 13.91 -1.33
C LEU A 9 -38.21 14.85 -0.62
N LYS A 10 -37.10 14.33 -0.08
CA LYS A 10 -36.02 15.15 0.50
C LYS A 10 -35.37 16.06 -0.56
N CYS A 11 -35.07 15.52 -1.75
CA CYS A 11 -34.55 16.33 -2.86
C CYS A 11 -35.56 17.39 -3.32
N LEU A 12 -36.86 17.07 -3.29
CA LEU A 12 -37.95 18.00 -3.59
C LEU A 12 -38.01 19.18 -2.61
N LYS A 13 -37.87 18.91 -1.30
CA LYS A 13 -37.86 19.97 -0.28
C LYS A 13 -36.69 20.93 -0.51
N ILE A 14 -35.47 20.40 -0.67
CA ILE A 14 -34.27 21.20 -0.94
C ILE A 14 -34.41 22.02 -2.24
N CYS A 15 -35.17 21.53 -3.23
CA CYS A 15 -35.49 22.30 -4.43
C CYS A 15 -36.38 23.52 -4.13
N LYS A 16 -37.40 23.37 -3.26
CA LYS A 16 -38.27 24.49 -2.84
C LYS A 16 -37.51 25.50 -1.97
N ASP A 17 -36.76 25.01 -0.98
CA ASP A 17 -35.88 25.83 -0.14
C ASP A 17 -34.89 26.67 -1.01
N ALA A 18 -34.39 26.10 -2.12
CA ALA A 18 -33.53 26.80 -3.08
C ALA A 18 -34.27 27.78 -4.01
N MET A 19 -35.55 27.53 -4.35
CA MET A 19 -36.40 28.47 -5.09
C MET A 19 -36.76 29.69 -4.24
N GLU A 20 -37.07 29.49 -2.96
CA GLU A 20 -37.32 30.57 -1.99
C GLU A 20 -36.06 31.42 -1.75
N ALA A 21 -34.88 30.78 -1.70
CA ALA A 21 -33.58 31.46 -1.63
C ALA A 21 -33.10 32.06 -2.97
N GLY A 22 -33.91 32.03 -4.04
CA GLY A 22 -33.59 32.61 -5.35
C GLY A 22 -32.52 31.88 -6.17
N ASP A 23 -31.96 30.77 -5.68
CA ASP A 23 -30.88 30.05 -6.36
C ASP A 23 -31.42 29.00 -7.35
N ARG A 24 -31.82 29.50 -8.51
CA ARG A 24 -32.29 28.71 -9.67
C ARG A 24 -31.31 27.58 -10.05
N LEU A 25 -30.00 27.77 -9.87
CA LEU A 25 -28.98 26.77 -10.22
C LEU A 25 -28.89 25.62 -9.21
N ARG A 26 -29.13 25.87 -7.92
CA ARG A 26 -29.33 24.81 -6.92
C ARG A 26 -30.68 24.12 -7.13
N ALA A 27 -31.76 24.87 -7.31
CA ALA A 27 -33.10 24.33 -7.53
C ALA A 27 -33.13 23.31 -8.69
N LEU A 28 -32.70 23.70 -9.90
CA LEU A 28 -32.67 22.82 -11.08
C LEU A 28 -31.85 21.53 -10.87
N LYS A 29 -30.75 21.59 -10.10
CA LYS A 29 -29.94 20.40 -9.76
C LYS A 29 -30.72 19.43 -8.87
N PHE A 30 -31.41 19.92 -7.83
CA PHE A 30 -32.20 19.05 -6.95
C PHE A 30 -33.49 18.55 -7.62
N LEU A 31 -34.14 19.36 -8.46
CA LEU A 31 -35.29 18.97 -9.29
C LEU A 31 -34.94 17.82 -10.24
N SER A 32 -33.82 17.94 -10.98
CA SER A 32 -33.34 16.89 -11.90
C SER A 32 -32.91 15.61 -11.18
N LYS A 33 -32.48 15.71 -9.91
CA LYS A 33 -32.22 14.54 -9.05
C LYS A 33 -33.51 13.88 -8.58
N ALA A 34 -34.51 14.65 -8.13
CA ALA A 34 -35.80 14.13 -7.69
C ALA A 34 -36.55 13.38 -8.81
N ARG A 35 -36.63 13.95 -10.03
CA ARG A 35 -37.24 13.30 -11.21
C ARG A 35 -36.53 11.98 -11.61
N ARG A 36 -35.28 11.77 -11.21
CA ARG A 36 -34.53 10.50 -11.42
C ARG A 36 -34.74 9.46 -10.31
N LEU A 37 -35.26 9.87 -9.15
CA LEU A 37 -35.52 8.98 -8.00
C LEU A 37 -36.97 8.47 -8.00
N ASP A 38 -37.93 9.34 -8.34
CA ASP A 38 -39.32 8.96 -8.60
C ASP A 38 -39.89 9.78 -9.78
N PRO A 39 -40.19 9.16 -10.93
CA PRO A 39 -40.74 9.84 -12.10
C PRO A 39 -42.27 10.05 -12.02
N ASN A 40 -42.96 9.49 -11.02
CA ASN A 40 -44.42 9.56 -10.88
C ASN A 40 -44.89 10.71 -9.97
N LEU A 41 -43.97 11.50 -9.39
CA LEU A 41 -44.33 12.67 -8.59
C LEU A 41 -44.77 13.85 -9.48
N PRO A 42 -45.74 14.68 -9.04
CA PRO A 42 -46.13 15.89 -9.75
C PRO A 42 -45.03 16.96 -9.65
N MET A 43 -44.19 17.02 -10.68
CA MET A 43 -42.96 17.84 -10.71
C MET A 43 -42.98 18.91 -11.81
N ASP A 44 -43.91 18.83 -12.75
CA ASP A 44 -43.86 19.60 -14.00
C ASP A 44 -44.32 21.06 -13.83
N ASP A 45 -45.14 21.33 -12.82
CA ASP A 45 -45.47 22.70 -12.37
C ASP A 45 -44.21 23.44 -11.90
N LEU A 46 -43.35 22.76 -11.13
CA LEU A 46 -42.08 23.33 -10.64
C LEU A 46 -41.06 23.53 -11.76
N VAL A 47 -41.05 22.64 -12.76
CA VAL A 47 -40.25 22.83 -13.99
C VAL A 47 -40.73 24.07 -14.75
N SER A 48 -42.05 24.25 -14.86
CA SER A 48 -42.67 25.40 -15.53
C SER A 48 -42.41 26.71 -14.80
N GLU A 49 -42.56 26.74 -13.47
CA GLU A 49 -42.29 27.92 -12.64
C GLU A 49 -40.80 28.30 -12.66
N LEU A 50 -39.90 27.31 -12.57
CA LEU A 50 -38.46 27.54 -12.71
C LEU A 50 -38.09 28.03 -14.10
N ASN A 51 -38.77 27.59 -15.16
CA ASN A 51 -38.55 28.11 -16.51
C ASN A 51 -39.01 29.57 -16.61
N ASN A 52 -40.29 29.84 -16.31
CA ASN A 52 -40.94 31.15 -16.48
C ASN A 52 -40.26 32.30 -15.71
N LYS A 53 -39.52 32.02 -14.63
CA LYS A 53 -38.66 32.99 -13.93
C LYS A 53 -37.35 33.31 -14.68
N SER A 54 -37.36 33.32 -16.02
CA SER A 54 -36.23 33.76 -16.87
C SER A 54 -36.26 35.25 -17.21
N ASP A 55 -37.45 35.86 -17.20
CA ASP A 55 -37.69 37.13 -17.87
C ASP A 55 -38.30 38.15 -16.89
N GLU A 56 -37.44 38.85 -16.12
CA GLU A 56 -37.65 40.22 -15.60
C GLU A 56 -36.39 40.70 -14.82
N PRO A 57 -35.75 41.84 -15.16
CA PRO A 57 -34.60 42.38 -14.43
C PRO A 57 -34.92 43.60 -13.56
N GLY A 58 -34.85 43.48 -12.22
CA GLY A 58 -35.24 44.55 -11.28
C GLY A 58 -34.35 44.72 -10.03
N SER A 59 -33.91 45.97 -9.83
CA SER A 59 -33.27 46.61 -8.64
C SER A 59 -33.57 46.04 -7.24
N GLY A 60 -32.70 46.10 -6.22
CA GLY A 60 -31.37 46.71 -6.10
C GLY A 60 -31.23 47.69 -4.91
N LYS A 61 -30.17 47.57 -4.09
CA LYS A 61 -29.65 48.63 -3.17
C LYS A 61 -28.22 48.33 -2.68
N SER A 62 -27.56 49.33 -2.11
CA SER A 62 -26.08 49.46 -2.12
C SER A 62 -25.52 50.26 -0.92
N HIS A 63 -24.19 50.19 -0.71
CA HIS A 63 -23.25 51.25 -0.28
C HIS A 63 -21.83 50.64 -0.12
N GLY A 64 -20.70 51.26 -0.50
CA GLY A 64 -20.48 52.47 -1.32
C GLY A 64 -19.01 52.99 -1.29
N SER A 65 -18.55 53.62 -2.38
CA SER A 65 -17.37 54.52 -2.54
C SER A 65 -15.95 54.06 -2.11
N ALA A 66 -14.86 54.31 -2.83
CA ALA A 66 -14.57 54.97 -4.14
C ALA A 66 -13.20 54.42 -4.69
N THR A 67 -12.34 54.98 -5.56
CA THR A 67 -12.06 56.34 -6.11
C THR A 67 -11.54 56.30 -7.57
N ALA A 68 -11.18 57.46 -8.12
CA ALA A 68 -10.42 57.69 -9.38
C ALA A 68 -8.92 57.33 -9.23
N LYS A 69 -8.06 57.23 -10.28
CA LYS A 69 -8.10 57.48 -11.77
C LYS A 69 -6.99 56.57 -12.42
N ASP A 70 -6.56 56.55 -13.70
CA ASP A 70 -6.71 57.41 -14.91
C ASP A 70 -6.52 56.61 -16.25
N SER A 71 -6.13 57.25 -17.38
CA SER A 71 -5.92 56.64 -18.72
C SER A 71 -4.91 57.47 -19.59
N PRO A 72 -4.65 57.24 -20.91
CA PRO A 72 -4.72 56.04 -21.80
C PRO A 72 -3.46 55.84 -22.73
N ASN A 73 -3.53 54.91 -23.70
CA ASN A 73 -2.69 54.76 -24.94
C ASN A 73 -1.18 54.35 -24.79
N SER A 74 -0.49 53.79 -25.81
CA SER A 74 -0.83 53.31 -27.17
C SER A 74 0.15 52.19 -27.67
N SER A 75 -0.03 51.73 -28.92
CA SER A 75 0.72 50.68 -29.65
C SER A 75 2.26 50.72 -29.62
N ASP A 76 2.93 49.55 -29.63
CA ASP A 76 3.66 49.03 -30.82
C ASP A 76 4.34 47.64 -30.64
N ARG A 77 4.96 47.13 -31.73
CA ARG A 77 5.68 45.84 -31.89
C ARG A 77 7.02 46.10 -32.64
N PRO A 78 8.01 45.17 -32.69
CA PRO A 78 8.39 44.12 -31.74
C PRO A 78 9.94 44.06 -31.52
N SER A 79 10.45 42.95 -30.98
CA SER A 79 11.84 42.45 -31.12
C SER A 79 12.99 43.15 -30.37
N LEU A 80 13.56 42.45 -29.38
CA LEU A 80 14.92 41.89 -29.50
C LEU A 80 15.21 40.80 -28.45
N ARG A 81 16.15 39.89 -28.76
CA ARG A 81 16.69 38.90 -27.82
C ARG A 81 17.81 39.53 -27.01
N GLN A 82 17.83 39.34 -25.68
CA GLN A 82 19.10 39.29 -24.94
C GLN A 82 19.11 38.10 -23.96
N ARG A 83 20.27 37.44 -23.87
CA ARG A 83 20.45 36.11 -23.27
C ARG A 83 20.92 36.25 -21.82
N GLY A 84 19.99 36.48 -20.89
CA GLY A 84 20.27 36.44 -19.44
C GLY A 84 20.25 35.00 -18.91
N SER A 85 21.40 34.47 -18.50
CA SER A 85 21.48 33.14 -17.87
C SER A 85 21.13 33.22 -16.39
N SER A 86 19.93 32.79 -16.02
CA SER A 86 19.58 32.50 -14.62
C SER A 86 18.78 31.20 -14.55
N THR A 87 19.33 30.21 -13.83
CA THR A 87 18.69 28.91 -13.58
C THR A 87 17.71 29.01 -12.42
N THR A 88 16.73 29.91 -12.52
CA THR A 88 15.53 29.86 -11.68
C THR A 88 14.66 28.72 -12.18
N SER A 89 14.64 27.60 -11.44
CA SER A 89 13.68 26.52 -11.67
C SER A 89 12.26 27.10 -11.68
N SER A 90 11.49 26.77 -12.72
CA SER A 90 10.14 27.28 -12.92
C SER A 90 9.17 26.62 -11.93
N SER A 91 9.17 27.08 -10.69
CA SER A 91 8.16 26.75 -9.69
C SER A 91 6.83 27.38 -10.13
N SER A 92 6.09 26.65 -10.96
CA SER A 92 4.68 26.91 -11.22
C SER A 92 3.98 27.11 -9.88
N SER A 93 3.30 28.24 -9.72
CA SER A 93 2.69 28.66 -8.45
C SER A 93 1.42 27.85 -8.16
N ILE A 94 1.64 26.59 -7.83
CA ILE A 94 0.66 25.66 -7.27
C ILE A 94 0.09 26.30 -6.00
N SER A 95 -1.18 26.69 -6.07
CA SER A 95 -1.92 27.30 -4.97
C SER A 95 -2.40 26.22 -3.99
N TYR A 96 -1.47 25.69 -3.19
CA TYR A 96 -1.79 24.94 -1.99
C TYR A 96 -2.42 25.86 -0.93
N THR A 97 -3.31 25.33 -0.09
CA THR A 97 -3.89 26.10 1.02
C THR A 97 -2.98 26.05 2.26
N GLU A 98 -3.01 27.09 3.10
CA GLU A 98 -2.25 27.09 4.37
C GLU A 98 -2.60 25.88 5.25
N GLU A 99 -3.87 25.44 5.22
CA GLU A 99 -4.32 24.20 5.86
C GLU A 99 -3.56 22.97 5.35
N GLN A 100 -3.39 22.83 4.04
CA GLN A 100 -2.64 21.71 3.43
C GLN A 100 -1.17 21.70 3.87
N ILE A 101 -0.52 22.88 3.93
CA ILE A 101 0.85 23.00 4.46
C ILE A 101 0.87 22.60 5.95
N SER A 102 -0.08 23.08 6.74
CA SER A 102 -0.15 22.82 8.18
C SER A 102 -0.30 21.33 8.50
N ILE A 103 -1.09 20.60 7.70
CA ILE A 103 -1.30 19.14 7.82
C ILE A 103 -0.01 18.39 7.49
N VAL A 104 0.63 18.71 6.35
CA VAL A 104 1.90 18.09 5.93
C VAL A 104 3.01 18.36 6.95
N ARG A 105 3.14 19.60 7.43
CA ARG A 105 4.10 20.00 8.48
C ARG A 105 3.83 19.27 9.79
N LYS A 106 2.57 19.16 10.22
CA LYS A 106 2.17 18.46 11.45
C LYS A 106 2.50 16.97 11.39
N ILE A 107 2.23 16.31 10.26
CA ILE A 107 2.59 14.90 10.04
C ILE A 107 4.11 14.73 10.08
N LYS A 108 4.87 15.52 9.31
CA LYS A 108 6.35 15.46 9.30
C LYS A 108 7.00 15.81 10.65
N SER A 109 6.33 16.55 11.52
CA SER A 109 6.83 16.89 12.86
C SER A 109 6.65 15.78 13.91
N LYS A 110 5.78 14.79 13.62
CA LYS A 110 5.43 13.70 14.54
C LYS A 110 6.19 12.44 14.15
N LYS A 111 6.74 11.74 15.14
CA LYS A 111 7.44 10.45 14.96
C LYS A 111 6.57 9.25 15.30
N ASP A 112 5.55 9.45 16.13
CA ASP A 112 4.76 8.35 16.67
C ASP A 112 3.59 8.00 15.74
N TYR A 113 3.40 6.72 15.43
CA TYR A 113 2.41 6.28 14.45
C TYR A 113 0.96 6.55 14.87
N TYR A 114 0.67 6.46 16.17
CA TYR A 114 -0.60 6.87 16.75
C TYR A 114 -0.86 8.37 16.53
N GLU A 115 0.17 9.21 16.76
CA GLU A 115 0.06 10.65 16.57
C GLU A 115 -0.02 11.09 15.10
N ILE A 116 0.72 10.41 14.21
CA ILE A 116 0.69 10.62 12.75
C ILE A 116 -0.72 10.32 12.20
N LEU A 117 -1.35 9.26 12.69
CA LEU A 117 -2.73 8.89 12.33
C LEU A 117 -3.80 9.66 13.12
N GLY A 118 -3.43 10.36 14.19
CA GLY A 118 -4.36 11.13 15.03
C GLY A 118 -5.35 10.23 15.80
N VAL A 119 -4.87 9.10 16.32
CA VAL A 119 -5.64 8.11 17.10
C VAL A 119 -4.96 7.83 18.44
N GLU A 120 -5.73 7.37 19.42
CA GLU A 120 -5.20 6.94 20.72
C GLU A 120 -4.51 5.58 20.64
N SER A 121 -3.57 5.31 21.56
CA SER A 121 -2.85 4.02 21.65
C SER A 121 -3.77 2.80 21.84
N ASN A 122 -4.96 3.00 22.40
CA ASN A 122 -5.98 1.97 22.61
C ASN A 122 -6.95 1.79 21.41
N CYS A 123 -6.72 2.43 20.25
CA CYS A 123 -7.69 2.43 19.16
C CYS A 123 -7.96 1.05 18.54
N SER A 124 -9.21 0.81 18.11
CA SER A 124 -9.59 -0.34 17.29
C SER A 124 -8.99 -0.27 15.88
N VAL A 125 -8.80 -1.43 15.24
CA VAL A 125 -8.35 -1.53 13.84
C VAL A 125 -9.31 -0.80 12.88
N ASP A 126 -10.61 -0.75 13.19
CA ASP A 126 -11.57 -0.01 12.37
C ASP A 126 -11.46 1.50 12.53
N ASP A 127 -11.06 2.00 13.70
CA ASP A 127 -10.79 3.44 13.88
C ASP A 127 -9.46 3.84 13.24
N LEU A 128 -8.45 2.97 13.29
CA LEU A 128 -7.22 3.09 12.51
C LEU A 128 -7.51 3.18 11.00
N ARG A 129 -8.39 2.31 10.46
CA ARG A 129 -8.85 2.36 9.06
C ARG A 129 -9.60 3.65 8.73
N LYS A 130 -10.50 4.11 9.62
CA LYS A 130 -11.22 5.40 9.47
C LYS A 130 -10.26 6.60 9.46
N ALA A 131 -9.25 6.58 10.32
CA ALA A 131 -8.23 7.63 10.45
C ALA A 131 -7.32 7.68 9.21
N TYR A 132 -6.74 6.55 8.81
CA TYR A 132 -5.96 6.42 7.57
C TYR A 132 -6.75 6.92 6.35
N ARG A 133 -8.02 6.51 6.18
CA ARG A 133 -8.89 7.00 5.10
C ARG A 133 -9.07 8.52 5.11
N LYS A 134 -9.23 9.14 6.30
CA LYS A 134 -9.40 10.60 6.44
C LYS A 134 -8.09 11.36 6.17
N LEU A 135 -6.94 10.81 6.54
CA LEU A 135 -5.63 11.45 6.37
C LEU A 135 -5.08 11.28 4.96
N SER A 136 -5.07 10.08 4.41
CA SER A 136 -4.57 9.82 3.05
C SER A 136 -5.28 10.67 2.01
N LEU A 137 -6.60 10.86 2.10
CA LEU A 137 -7.35 11.76 1.21
C LEU A 137 -6.98 13.26 1.34
N LYS A 138 -6.26 13.67 2.39
CA LYS A 138 -5.76 15.05 2.64
C LYS A 138 -4.29 15.25 2.28
N VAL A 139 -3.48 14.18 2.19
CA VAL A 139 -2.06 14.24 1.81
C VAL A 139 -1.74 13.59 0.46
N HIS A 140 -2.69 12.91 -0.17
CA HIS A 140 -2.52 12.29 -1.48
C HIS A 140 -2.05 13.32 -2.53
N PRO A 141 -0.97 13.05 -3.30
CA PRO A 141 -0.29 14.06 -4.12
C PRO A 141 -1.19 14.69 -5.20
N ASP A 142 -2.16 13.95 -5.74
CA ASP A 142 -3.18 14.45 -6.69
C ASP A 142 -4.06 15.58 -6.10
N LYS A 143 -4.30 15.57 -4.77
CA LYS A 143 -5.21 16.51 -4.07
C LYS A 143 -4.49 17.54 -3.22
N ASN A 144 -3.24 17.25 -2.85
CA ASN A 144 -2.41 18.13 -2.03
C ASN A 144 -1.01 18.18 -2.65
N GLN A 145 -0.77 19.25 -3.40
CA GLN A 145 0.50 19.51 -4.08
C GLN A 145 1.41 20.44 -3.25
N ALA A 146 1.19 20.54 -1.92
CA ALA A 146 2.08 21.26 -1.01
C ALA A 146 3.45 20.55 -0.91
N PRO A 147 4.56 21.29 -0.71
CA PRO A 147 5.90 20.71 -0.65
C PRO A 147 6.01 19.68 0.49
N GLY A 148 6.38 18.45 0.15
CA GLY A 148 6.50 17.33 1.09
C GLY A 148 5.22 16.54 1.35
N SER A 149 4.14 16.74 0.58
CA SER A 149 2.92 15.92 0.71
C SER A 149 3.16 14.44 0.47
N GLU A 150 4.03 14.09 -0.49
CA GLU A 150 4.46 12.71 -0.76
C GLU A 150 5.15 12.06 0.44
N GLU A 151 6.05 12.78 1.11
CA GLU A 151 6.72 12.30 2.33
C GLU A 151 5.71 12.08 3.46
N ALA A 152 4.79 13.02 3.68
CA ALA A 152 3.72 12.88 4.67
C ALA A 152 2.78 11.70 4.34
N PHE A 153 2.51 11.43 3.06
CA PHE A 153 1.72 10.28 2.61
C PHE A 153 2.47 8.96 2.84
N LYS A 154 3.78 8.92 2.57
CA LYS A 154 4.66 7.78 2.93
C LYS A 154 4.64 7.52 4.44
N SER A 155 4.79 8.54 5.28
CA SER A 155 4.68 8.42 6.75
C SER A 155 3.33 7.90 7.22
N VAL A 156 2.22 8.43 6.69
CA VAL A 156 0.85 7.98 7.01
C VAL A 156 0.61 6.52 6.60
N SER A 157 1.18 6.10 5.46
CA SER A 157 1.04 4.73 4.94
C SER A 157 1.86 3.73 5.77
N LYS A 158 3.10 4.10 6.14
CA LYS A 158 3.95 3.30 7.02
C LYS A 158 3.33 3.13 8.42
N ALA A 159 2.82 4.22 9.00
CA ALA A 159 2.11 4.20 10.27
C ALA A 159 0.90 3.26 10.26
N PHE A 160 0.11 3.29 9.18
CA PHE A 160 -1.03 2.37 9.02
C PHE A 160 -0.56 0.92 8.88
N GLN A 161 0.45 0.64 8.06
CA GLN A 161 0.98 -0.72 7.88
C GLN A 161 1.44 -1.32 9.22
N CYS A 162 2.27 -0.60 9.98
CA CYS A 162 2.80 -1.06 11.27
C CYS A 162 1.70 -1.27 12.32
N LEU A 163 0.67 -0.41 12.39
CA LEU A 163 -0.41 -0.54 13.38
C LEU A 163 -1.58 -1.44 12.95
N SER A 164 -1.69 -1.79 11.66
CA SER A 164 -2.83 -2.56 11.12
C SER A 164 -2.83 -4.05 11.48
N ASN A 165 -1.64 -4.65 11.66
CA ASN A 165 -1.51 -6.03 12.11
C ASN A 165 -1.12 -6.07 13.59
N GLU A 166 -1.80 -6.89 14.39
CA GLU A 166 -1.52 -6.98 15.83
C GLU A 166 -0.07 -7.34 16.15
N GLU A 167 0.56 -8.19 15.34
CA GLU A 167 1.95 -8.58 15.53
C GLU A 167 2.94 -7.42 15.34
N THR A 168 2.72 -6.55 14.36
CA THR A 168 3.61 -5.40 14.11
C THR A 168 3.32 -4.28 15.08
N ARG A 169 2.05 -4.10 15.46
CA ARG A 169 1.62 -3.20 16.53
C ARG A 169 2.28 -3.57 17.87
N LYS A 170 2.15 -4.82 18.33
CA LYS A 170 2.80 -5.31 19.55
C LYS A 170 4.33 -5.18 19.54
N LYS A 171 4.98 -5.27 18.36
CA LYS A 171 6.43 -5.04 18.21
C LYS A 171 6.77 -3.55 18.35
N TYR A 172 5.97 -2.66 17.75
CA TYR A 172 6.10 -1.20 17.85
C TYR A 172 5.82 -0.66 19.26
N ASP A 173 4.76 -1.16 19.91
CA ASP A 173 4.38 -0.80 21.28
C ASP A 173 5.46 -1.18 22.31
N VAL A 174 6.30 -2.17 21.99
CA VAL A 174 7.44 -2.62 22.80
C VAL A 174 8.76 -1.94 22.40
N SER A 175 8.94 -1.54 21.13
CA SER A 175 10.14 -0.81 20.69
C SER A 175 10.10 0.68 21.02
N GLY A 176 8.90 1.26 21.17
CA GLY A 176 8.67 2.69 21.42
C GLY A 176 9.13 3.61 20.27
N SER A 177 9.58 3.05 19.16
CA SER A 177 10.13 3.77 18.01
C SER A 177 10.12 2.93 16.74
N ASP A 178 10.18 3.61 15.60
CA ASP A 178 10.39 3.04 14.26
C ASP A 178 11.88 2.78 13.95
N GLU A 179 12.74 2.83 14.97
CA GLU A 179 14.15 2.44 14.82
C GLU A 179 14.21 0.91 14.63
N PRO A 180 14.85 0.40 13.56
CA PRO A 180 14.76 -1.01 13.22
C PRO A 180 15.47 -1.85 14.28
N ILE A 181 14.68 -2.53 15.12
CA ILE A 181 15.17 -3.68 15.89
C ILE A 181 15.67 -4.68 14.85
N TYR A 182 16.98 -4.73 14.68
CA TYR A 182 17.69 -5.52 13.68
C TYR A 182 17.63 -7.00 14.07
N GLN A 183 16.46 -7.61 13.96
CA GLN A 183 16.26 -9.04 14.17
C GLN A 183 16.97 -9.78 13.03
N PRO A 184 18.05 -10.54 13.30
CA PRO A 184 18.79 -11.22 12.25
C PRO A 184 17.97 -12.40 11.72
N ARG A 185 17.13 -12.12 10.71
CA ARG A 185 16.41 -13.17 9.99
C ARG A 185 17.43 -14.01 9.21
N ARG A 186 17.68 -15.23 9.72
CA ARG A 186 18.50 -16.26 9.08
C ARG A 186 18.14 -16.36 7.60
N SER A 187 19.12 -16.24 6.71
CA SER A 187 18.96 -16.48 5.27
C SER A 187 18.91 -17.98 4.97
N GLY A 188 17.89 -18.65 5.52
CA GLY A 188 17.58 -20.05 5.25
C GLY A 188 16.59 -20.15 4.10
N ARG A 189 16.98 -20.81 3.01
CA ARG A 189 16.07 -21.09 1.89
C ARG A 189 14.98 -22.06 2.34
N THR A 190 13.74 -21.60 2.46
CA THR A 190 12.56 -22.47 2.56
C THR A 190 11.40 -21.78 1.85
N ASN A 191 10.74 -22.50 0.95
CA ASN A 191 9.75 -21.93 0.05
C ASN A 191 8.33 -21.95 0.65
N GLY A 192 7.53 -20.92 0.35
CA GLY A 192 6.07 -20.98 0.45
C GLY A 192 5.44 -20.68 1.81
N PHE A 193 5.45 -19.40 2.23
CA PHE A 193 4.21 -18.75 2.67
C PHE A 193 4.24 -17.25 2.34
N ASN A 194 3.06 -16.65 2.10
CA ASN A 194 2.94 -15.29 1.61
C ASN A 194 3.43 -14.26 2.64
N GLY A 195 4.39 -13.40 2.28
CA GLY A 195 5.01 -12.46 3.22
C GLY A 195 6.29 -11.79 2.70
N GLY A 196 6.23 -11.19 1.51
CA GLY A 196 7.34 -10.41 0.96
C GLY A 196 7.72 -9.24 1.89
N TYR A 197 8.92 -9.28 2.46
CA TYR A 197 9.46 -8.21 3.30
C TYR A 197 9.99 -7.07 2.42
N TYR A 198 9.05 -6.36 1.79
CA TYR A 198 9.33 -5.15 1.01
C TYR A 198 9.65 -3.98 1.93
N TYR A 199 10.94 -3.83 2.23
CA TYR A 199 11.52 -2.71 2.98
C TYR A 199 12.83 -2.27 2.29
N GLU A 200 12.71 -1.67 1.10
CA GLU A 200 12.86 -0.21 0.95
C GLU A 200 12.52 0.26 -0.49
N ASP A 201 12.91 -0.49 -1.54
CA ASP A 201 12.96 0.06 -2.91
C ASP A 201 11.73 -0.17 -3.84
N GLU A 202 10.79 -1.09 -3.53
CA GLU A 202 9.67 -1.45 -4.44
C GLU A 202 8.26 -1.13 -3.88
N PHE A 203 8.14 -0.48 -2.72
CA PHE A 203 6.87 -0.31 -2.01
C PHE A 203 6.12 0.97 -2.42
N ASP A 204 5.38 0.96 -3.54
CA ASP A 204 4.51 2.08 -3.94
C ASP A 204 3.29 2.21 -2.99
N PRO A 205 3.16 3.29 -2.18
CA PRO A 205 2.00 3.47 -1.30
C PRO A 205 0.69 3.65 -2.09
N ASN A 206 0.77 4.04 -3.37
CA ASN A 206 -0.39 4.10 -4.25
C ASN A 206 -0.93 2.70 -4.60
N GLU A 207 -0.12 1.64 -4.58
CA GLU A 207 -0.60 0.28 -4.81
C GLU A 207 -1.41 -0.24 -3.62
N ILE A 208 -0.94 0.01 -2.39
CA ILE A 208 -1.71 -0.26 -1.16
C ILE A 208 -3.05 0.48 -1.21
N PHE A 209 -3.01 1.76 -1.62
CA PHE A 209 -4.22 2.56 -1.79
C PHE A 209 -5.13 1.99 -2.89
N ARG A 210 -4.61 1.55 -4.04
CA ARG A 210 -5.40 0.93 -5.12
C ARG A 210 -6.00 -0.41 -4.69
N SER A 211 -5.26 -1.24 -3.98
CA SER A 211 -5.74 -2.50 -3.40
C SER A 211 -6.89 -2.26 -2.40
N PHE A 212 -6.74 -1.28 -1.49
CA PHE A 212 -7.73 -1.02 -0.45
C PHE A 212 -8.93 -0.15 -0.89
N PHE A 213 -8.75 0.78 -1.84
CA PHE A 213 -9.79 1.71 -2.31
C PHE A 213 -10.33 1.42 -3.71
N GLY A 214 -9.70 0.52 -4.47
CA GLY A 214 -10.13 0.08 -5.81
C GLY A 214 -10.27 -1.43 -5.98
N GLY A 215 -9.98 -2.24 -4.94
CA GLY A 215 -9.81 -3.70 -5.02
C GLY A 215 -10.97 -4.59 -4.51
N GLY A 216 -12.17 -4.05 -4.29
CA GLY A 216 -13.39 -4.84 -4.04
C GLY A 216 -13.62 -5.32 -2.59
N GLY A 217 -14.89 -5.35 -2.16
CA GLY A 217 -15.23 -5.70 -0.77
C GLY A 217 -16.71 -5.61 -0.39
N MET A 218 -17.64 -5.96 -1.29
CA MET A 218 -19.09 -6.07 -1.02
C MET A 218 -19.71 -7.02 -2.08
N PRO A 219 -20.75 -7.82 -1.77
CA PRO A 219 -21.18 -8.91 -2.65
C PRO A 219 -21.87 -8.43 -3.94
N PRO A 220 -21.77 -9.20 -5.04
CA PRO A 220 -22.25 -8.79 -6.35
C PRO A 220 -23.77 -8.95 -6.51
N ALA A 221 -24.52 -7.91 -6.13
CA ALA A 221 -25.86 -7.66 -6.66
C ALA A 221 -25.81 -6.53 -7.68
N THR A 222 -26.48 -6.72 -8.82
CA THR A 222 -26.54 -5.84 -10.01
C THR A 222 -25.24 -5.74 -10.84
N GLN A 223 -25.37 -5.97 -12.15
CA GLN A 223 -24.32 -5.76 -13.14
C GLN A 223 -24.34 -4.29 -13.58
N PHE A 224 -23.18 -3.60 -13.61
CA PHE A 224 -23.03 -2.42 -14.47
C PHE A 224 -21.65 -2.38 -15.14
N ARG A 225 -21.58 -1.63 -16.25
CA ARG A 225 -20.55 -1.82 -17.29
C ARG A 225 -19.18 -1.25 -16.89
N SER A 226 -18.14 -1.98 -17.30
CA SER A 226 -16.76 -1.46 -17.28
C SER A 226 -16.62 -0.22 -18.18
N PHE A 227 -15.95 0.81 -17.67
CA PHE A 227 -15.55 1.98 -18.45
C PHE A 227 -14.06 1.87 -18.80
N ASN A 228 -13.80 1.53 -20.06
CA ASN A 228 -12.46 1.28 -20.58
C ASN A 228 -11.79 2.60 -21.01
N PHE A 229 -10.95 3.20 -20.14
CA PHE A 229 -10.16 4.37 -20.51
C PHE A 229 -8.92 3.94 -21.31
N GLY A 230 -8.66 4.63 -22.43
CA GLY A 230 -7.92 4.04 -23.55
C GLY A 230 -6.40 4.07 -23.46
N ALA A 231 -5.78 3.05 -24.08
CA ALA A 231 -4.36 3.06 -24.45
C ALA A 231 -4.21 2.73 -25.96
N THR A 232 -3.30 3.47 -26.61
CA THR A 232 -2.59 3.14 -27.85
C THR A 232 -3.38 2.57 -29.05
N ARG A 233 -3.74 3.46 -29.99
CA ARG A 233 -3.95 3.08 -31.40
C ARG A 233 -2.62 2.59 -32.01
N HIS A 234 -2.53 1.32 -32.40
CA HIS A 234 -1.66 0.90 -33.49
C HIS A 234 -2.50 0.55 -34.73
N ARG A 235 -2.16 1.18 -35.86
CA ARG A 235 -2.62 0.75 -37.19
C ARG A 235 -1.64 -0.30 -37.71
N THR A 236 -2.12 -1.50 -38.03
CA THR A 236 -1.50 -2.41 -38.99
C THR A 236 -2.55 -2.84 -40.00
N ALA A 237 -2.12 -3.14 -41.23
CA ALA A 237 -3.02 -3.27 -42.37
C ALA A 237 -3.51 -4.69 -42.61
N ASN A 238 -4.64 -4.75 -43.32
CA ASN A 238 -5.33 -5.90 -43.90
C ASN A 238 -4.41 -7.01 -44.47
N HIS A 239 -4.65 -8.27 -44.08
CA HIS A 239 -4.40 -9.43 -44.93
C HIS A 239 -5.43 -10.54 -44.67
N ASN A 240 -5.63 -11.42 -45.65
CA ASN A 240 -6.72 -12.40 -45.69
C ASN A 240 -6.30 -13.82 -45.25
N GLN A 241 -7.32 -14.69 -45.19
CA GLN A 241 -7.29 -16.14 -45.42
C GLN A 241 -6.96 -17.11 -44.27
N ALA A 242 -7.55 -18.30 -44.39
CA ALA A 242 -7.30 -19.59 -43.72
C ALA A 242 -7.60 -19.73 -42.19
N PRO A 243 -8.53 -20.62 -41.79
CA PRO A 243 -8.68 -21.09 -40.42
C PRO A 243 -7.90 -22.40 -40.20
N ASP A 244 -6.58 -22.32 -40.06
CA ASP A 244 -5.76 -23.53 -39.82
C ASP A 244 -6.04 -24.16 -38.45
N ALA A 245 -6.28 -25.48 -38.45
CA ALA A 245 -6.59 -26.28 -37.27
C ALA A 245 -5.35 -26.59 -36.40
N GLY A 246 -4.57 -25.57 -36.07
CA GLY A 246 -3.49 -25.64 -35.11
C GLY A 246 -3.99 -25.63 -33.66
N PHE A 247 -3.41 -26.46 -32.80
CA PHE A 247 -3.63 -26.37 -31.35
C PHE A 247 -3.31 -24.93 -30.89
N ASN A 248 -4.22 -24.30 -30.14
CA ASN A 248 -4.15 -22.87 -29.83
C ASN A 248 -2.93 -22.51 -28.93
N ALA A 249 -1.76 -22.34 -29.53
CA ALA A 249 -0.50 -22.08 -28.83
C ALA A 249 -0.55 -20.79 -27.98
N ARG A 250 -1.39 -19.82 -28.36
CA ARG A 250 -1.66 -18.62 -27.55
C ARG A 250 -2.43 -18.95 -26.27
N ILE A 251 -3.40 -19.87 -26.31
CA ILE A 251 -4.11 -20.36 -25.13
C ILE A 251 -3.16 -21.21 -24.26
N LEU A 252 -2.32 -22.05 -24.86
CA LEU A 252 -1.29 -22.81 -24.13
C LEU A 252 -0.34 -21.87 -23.37
N LEU A 253 0.14 -20.81 -24.03
CA LEU A 253 1.01 -19.78 -23.42
C LEU A 253 0.28 -19.00 -22.31
N GLN A 254 -1.01 -18.72 -22.48
CA GLN A 254 -1.85 -18.05 -21.48
C GLN A 254 -2.17 -18.95 -20.26
N LEU A 255 -2.26 -20.27 -20.46
CA LEU A 255 -2.42 -21.25 -19.39
C LEU A 255 -1.09 -21.62 -18.69
N LEU A 256 0.06 -21.41 -19.34
CA LEU A 256 1.39 -21.70 -18.80
C LEU A 256 1.59 -21.18 -17.36
N PRO A 257 1.33 -19.89 -17.02
CA PRO A 257 1.45 -19.44 -15.63
C PRO A 257 0.48 -20.14 -14.66
N VAL A 258 -0.72 -20.51 -15.11
CA VAL A 258 -1.71 -21.22 -14.28
C VAL A 258 -1.27 -22.66 -14.01
N VAL A 259 -0.81 -23.39 -15.02
CA VAL A 259 -0.28 -24.75 -14.82
C VAL A 259 1.05 -24.73 -14.07
N PHE A 260 1.86 -23.69 -14.21
CA PHE A 260 3.09 -23.50 -13.43
C PHE A 260 2.79 -23.30 -11.94
N ILE A 261 1.81 -22.44 -11.59
CA ILE A 261 1.34 -22.29 -10.20
C ILE A 261 0.77 -23.61 -9.66
N LEU A 262 0.03 -24.36 -10.48
CA LEU A 262 -0.51 -25.68 -10.09
C LEU A 262 0.63 -26.70 -9.86
N LEU A 263 1.63 -26.76 -10.76
CA LEU A 263 2.80 -27.63 -10.62
C LEU A 263 3.68 -27.24 -9.42
N LEU A 264 3.82 -25.95 -9.09
CA LEU A 264 4.47 -25.50 -7.86
C LEU A 264 3.72 -25.91 -6.59
N ASN A 265 2.38 -26.03 -6.65
CA ASN A 265 1.58 -26.56 -5.55
C ASN A 265 1.78 -28.08 -5.36
N PHE A 266 2.00 -28.80 -6.47
CA PHE A 266 2.29 -30.24 -6.49
C PHE A 266 3.79 -30.59 -6.31
N MET A 267 4.70 -29.61 -6.23
CA MET A 267 6.08 -29.90 -5.82
C MET A 267 6.09 -30.37 -4.36
N PRO A 268 6.58 -31.58 -4.05
CA PRO A 268 6.75 -31.99 -2.67
C PRO A 268 7.78 -31.07 -2.02
N SER A 269 7.35 -30.29 -1.02
CA SER A 269 8.25 -29.54 -0.15
C SER A 269 9.24 -30.53 0.47
N SER A 270 10.51 -30.46 0.07
CA SER A 270 11.61 -31.30 0.55
C SER A 270 12.02 -30.87 1.96
N GLN A 271 11.11 -31.13 2.91
CA GLN A 271 11.31 -30.78 4.32
C GLN A 271 12.51 -31.56 4.87
N PRO A 272 13.47 -30.89 5.53
CA PRO A 272 14.75 -31.52 5.88
C PRO A 272 14.58 -32.64 6.90
N ILE A 273 15.50 -33.60 6.90
CA ILE A 273 15.47 -34.79 7.78
C ILE A 273 15.68 -34.39 9.25
N TYR A 274 16.57 -33.41 9.49
CA TYR A 274 16.92 -32.88 10.80
C TYR A 274 16.66 -31.37 10.92
N SER A 275 16.80 -30.85 12.13
CA SER A 275 16.99 -29.43 12.45
C SER A 275 18.01 -29.25 13.58
N LEU A 276 18.68 -28.10 13.65
CA LEU A 276 19.65 -27.78 14.72
C LEU A 276 19.00 -27.19 15.99
N SER A 277 17.67 -27.08 16.03
CA SER A 277 16.92 -26.54 17.17
C SER A 277 15.56 -27.20 17.31
N ALA A 278 15.22 -27.65 18.53
CA ALA A 278 13.94 -28.28 18.85
C ALA A 278 12.76 -27.40 18.38
N THR A 279 12.03 -27.90 17.39
CA THR A 279 10.97 -27.16 16.68
C THR A 279 10.00 -28.20 16.13
N TYR A 280 8.70 -28.12 16.41
CA TYR A 280 7.74 -29.09 15.86
C TYR A 280 7.85 -29.17 14.31
N PRO A 281 7.96 -30.37 13.69
CA PRO A 281 7.84 -31.71 14.25
C PRO A 281 9.16 -32.40 14.69
N TYR A 282 10.29 -31.69 14.71
CA TYR A 282 11.61 -32.19 15.15
C TYR A 282 11.75 -32.14 16.68
N HIS A 283 11.71 -33.31 17.33
CA HIS A 283 11.73 -33.42 18.79
C HIS A 283 12.66 -34.52 19.33
N TYR A 284 13.01 -35.54 18.52
CA TYR A 284 13.98 -36.56 18.93
C TYR A 284 15.40 -36.01 18.84
N LYS A 285 16.01 -35.75 20.00
CA LYS A 285 17.37 -35.22 20.10
C LYS A 285 18.41 -36.32 19.85
N PHE A 286 19.34 -36.04 18.94
CA PHE A 286 20.56 -36.80 18.71
C PHE A 286 21.79 -35.89 18.84
N THR A 287 22.97 -36.50 18.93
CA THR A 287 24.25 -35.81 19.07
C THR A 287 25.27 -36.47 18.14
N THR A 288 26.00 -35.68 17.35
CA THR A 288 27.02 -36.19 16.42
C THR A 288 28.32 -36.59 17.14
N GLN A 289 29.23 -37.24 16.42
CA GLN A 289 30.57 -37.56 16.92
C GLN A 289 31.34 -36.34 17.45
N LYS A 290 31.25 -35.16 16.81
CA LYS A 290 31.85 -33.91 17.32
C LYS A 290 30.96 -33.14 18.32
N GLY A 291 29.95 -33.79 18.90
CA GLY A 291 29.13 -33.23 19.98
C GLY A 291 28.01 -32.26 19.53
N VAL A 292 27.75 -32.11 18.23
CA VAL A 292 26.69 -31.22 17.73
C VAL A 292 25.32 -31.83 18.02
N ASN A 293 24.44 -31.06 18.65
CA ASN A 293 23.09 -31.52 18.98
C ASN A 293 22.13 -31.18 17.82
N TYR A 294 21.37 -32.17 17.37
CA TYR A 294 20.37 -32.01 16.31
C TYR A 294 19.08 -32.77 16.65
N PHE A 295 18.00 -32.44 15.96
CA PHE A 295 16.66 -32.92 16.26
C PHE A 295 16.02 -33.53 15.01
N VAL A 296 15.39 -34.69 15.16
CA VAL A 296 14.77 -35.45 14.07
C VAL A 296 13.27 -35.66 14.35
N ARG A 297 12.52 -35.95 13.28
CA ARG A 297 11.05 -36.11 13.29
C ARG A 297 10.58 -37.51 13.70
N SER A 298 11.34 -38.53 13.31
CA SER A 298 11.00 -39.95 13.45
C SER A 298 11.67 -40.53 14.69
N SER A 299 10.91 -41.28 15.50
CA SER A 299 11.48 -42.15 16.56
C SER A 299 12.26 -43.32 15.98
N LYS A 300 11.99 -43.71 14.72
CA LYS A 300 12.70 -44.77 14.00
C LYS A 300 14.03 -44.34 13.41
N PHE A 301 14.47 -43.10 13.61
CA PHE A 301 15.70 -42.57 12.99
C PHE A 301 16.95 -43.41 13.25
N GLU A 302 17.06 -44.13 14.38
CA GLU A 302 18.19 -45.03 14.64
C GLU A 302 18.06 -46.43 13.99
N GLN A 303 16.85 -46.80 13.54
CA GLN A 303 16.59 -47.92 12.64
C GLN A 303 16.79 -47.52 11.16
N ASP A 304 16.36 -46.31 10.80
CA ASP A 304 16.47 -45.75 9.45
C ASP A 304 17.94 -45.38 9.12
N TYR A 305 18.67 -44.81 10.08
CA TYR A 305 20.07 -44.37 9.98
C TYR A 305 20.92 -44.90 11.15
N PRO A 306 21.27 -46.21 11.14
CA PRO A 306 22.07 -46.83 12.20
C PRO A 306 23.50 -46.27 12.22
N ARG A 307 24.11 -46.21 13.42
CA ARG A 307 25.38 -45.48 13.70
C ARG A 307 26.56 -45.84 12.79
N ASN A 308 26.57 -47.06 12.24
CA ASN A 308 27.67 -47.57 11.42
C ASN A 308 27.39 -47.48 9.90
N SER A 309 26.31 -46.84 9.44
CA SER A 309 26.05 -46.65 8.01
C SER A 309 26.75 -45.40 7.47
N ASN A 310 27.21 -45.48 6.22
CA ASN A 310 27.78 -44.31 5.52
C ASN A 310 26.76 -43.17 5.40
N GLU A 311 25.48 -43.50 5.23
CA GLU A 311 24.35 -42.53 5.18
C GLU A 311 24.16 -41.78 6.49
N ARG A 312 24.41 -42.44 7.64
CA ARG A 312 24.43 -41.78 8.94
C ARG A 312 25.65 -40.87 9.07
N HIS A 313 26.81 -41.33 8.58
CA HIS A 313 28.05 -40.57 8.66
C HIS A 313 28.01 -39.28 7.81
N THR A 314 27.47 -39.33 6.59
CA THR A 314 27.29 -38.15 5.73
C THR A 314 26.21 -37.20 6.25
N LEU A 315 25.15 -37.72 6.88
CA LEU A 315 24.15 -36.89 7.56
C LEU A 315 24.75 -36.15 8.77
N GLU A 316 25.56 -36.81 9.61
CA GLU A 316 26.22 -36.14 10.73
C GLU A 316 27.28 -35.13 10.26
N GLU A 317 28.03 -35.42 9.18
CA GLU A 317 28.93 -34.46 8.54
C GLU A 317 28.18 -33.23 8.00
N GLN A 318 27.00 -33.42 7.41
CA GLN A 318 26.15 -32.31 6.95
C GLN A 318 25.61 -31.47 8.13
N VAL A 319 25.17 -32.12 9.22
CA VAL A 319 24.76 -31.46 10.48
C VAL A 319 25.89 -30.60 11.06
N GLU A 320 27.12 -31.11 11.06
CA GLU A 320 28.30 -30.40 11.55
C GLU A 320 28.68 -29.22 10.64
N SER A 321 28.60 -29.39 9.32
CA SER A 321 28.83 -28.34 8.32
C SER A 321 27.81 -27.20 8.44
N ASP A 322 26.52 -27.52 8.55
CA ASP A 322 25.45 -26.53 8.78
C ASP A 322 25.65 -25.79 10.11
N TYR A 323 26.07 -26.49 11.16
CA TYR A 323 26.34 -25.91 12.48
C TYR A 323 27.50 -24.90 12.43
N VAL A 324 28.64 -25.27 11.82
CA VAL A 324 29.77 -24.35 11.60
C VAL A 324 29.36 -23.17 10.71
N SER A 325 28.56 -23.41 9.66
CA SER A 325 28.04 -22.35 8.78
C SER A 325 27.23 -21.31 9.57
N ILE A 326 26.30 -21.75 10.43
CA ILE A 326 25.50 -20.85 11.29
C ILE A 326 26.39 -20.12 12.32
N LEU A 327 27.34 -20.81 12.96
CA LEU A 327 28.30 -20.18 13.87
C LEU A 327 29.14 -19.11 13.15
N SER A 328 29.55 -19.35 11.90
CA SER A 328 30.33 -18.40 11.10
C SER A 328 29.55 -17.11 10.80
N GLN A 329 28.26 -17.24 10.47
CA GLN A 329 27.39 -16.10 10.16
C GLN A 329 27.10 -15.28 11.42
N ASN A 330 26.78 -15.96 12.53
CA ASN A 330 26.56 -15.31 13.83
C ASN A 330 27.84 -14.62 14.34
N CYS A 331 29.00 -15.28 14.22
CA CYS A 331 30.29 -14.70 14.62
C CYS A 331 30.64 -13.44 13.81
N ARG A 332 30.44 -13.44 12.48
CA ARG A 332 30.64 -12.24 11.64
C ARG A 332 29.76 -11.07 12.10
N TYR A 333 28.50 -11.35 12.42
CA TYR A 333 27.56 -10.34 12.94
C TYR A 333 27.95 -9.84 14.35
N GLU A 334 28.41 -10.72 15.23
CA GLU A 334 28.97 -10.34 16.55
C GLU A 334 30.22 -9.46 16.42
N MET A 335 31.17 -9.83 15.55
CA MET A 335 32.38 -9.03 15.28
C MET A 335 32.04 -7.64 14.74
N GLN A 336 31.08 -7.56 13.79
CA GLN A 336 30.60 -6.26 13.29
C GLN A 336 30.02 -5.43 14.43
N ARG A 337 29.08 -5.96 15.23
CA ARG A 337 28.50 -5.22 16.36
C ARG A 337 29.53 -4.82 17.43
N LYS A 338 30.59 -5.61 17.62
CA LYS A 338 31.71 -5.30 18.52
C LYS A 338 32.58 -4.16 17.99
N GLN A 339 32.81 -4.08 16.67
CA GLN A 339 33.53 -2.98 16.04
C GLN A 339 32.81 -1.64 16.23
N TRP A 340 31.47 -1.63 16.19
CA TRP A 340 30.64 -0.45 16.49
C TRP A 340 30.38 -0.24 17.99
N GLY A 341 31.01 -1.02 18.89
CA GLY A 341 30.89 -0.87 20.35
C GLY A 341 29.58 -1.37 20.98
N PHE A 342 28.61 -1.85 20.19
CA PHE A 342 27.30 -2.29 20.68
C PHE A 342 27.32 -3.60 21.50
N VAL A 343 28.39 -4.39 21.42
CA VAL A 343 28.52 -5.68 22.15
C VAL A 343 29.97 -5.89 22.58
N ARG A 344 30.18 -6.38 23.81
CA ARG A 344 31.53 -6.71 24.35
C ARG A 344 31.92 -8.18 24.12
N GLU A 345 30.97 -9.09 24.27
CA GLU A 345 31.14 -10.54 24.19
C GLU A 345 30.83 -11.08 22.78
N THR A 346 31.43 -12.21 22.41
CA THR A 346 31.24 -12.84 21.09
C THR A 346 31.06 -14.35 21.25
N PRO A 347 29.95 -14.81 21.87
CA PRO A 347 29.77 -16.21 22.23
C PRO A 347 29.71 -17.15 21.03
N HIS A 348 29.18 -16.73 19.87
CA HIS A 348 29.21 -17.60 18.68
C HIS A 348 30.61 -17.70 18.07
N CYS A 349 31.41 -16.64 18.11
CA CYS A 349 32.83 -16.74 17.76
C CYS A 349 33.62 -17.65 18.71
N GLU A 350 33.26 -17.70 20.00
CA GLU A 350 33.92 -18.60 20.95
C GLU A 350 33.49 -20.06 20.75
N MET A 351 32.19 -20.32 20.56
CA MET A 351 31.67 -21.65 20.22
C MET A 351 32.27 -22.19 18.90
N MET A 352 32.48 -21.32 17.91
CA MET A 352 33.21 -21.66 16.67
C MET A 352 34.62 -22.15 16.96
N ARG A 353 35.43 -21.35 17.66
CA ARG A 353 36.82 -21.74 17.99
C ARG A 353 36.89 -23.02 18.81
N ARG A 354 36.00 -23.18 19.80
CA ARG A 354 35.91 -24.40 20.61
C ARG A 354 35.60 -25.64 19.76
N PHE A 355 34.76 -25.50 18.73
CA PHE A 355 34.45 -26.58 17.79
C PHE A 355 35.63 -26.89 16.86
N GLU A 356 36.29 -25.86 16.33
CA GLU A 356 37.51 -26.00 15.53
C GLU A 356 38.63 -26.72 16.31
N THR A 357 38.85 -26.34 17.58
CA THR A 357 39.82 -27.01 18.49
C THR A 357 39.37 -28.38 19.01
N ALA A 358 38.15 -28.81 18.69
CA ALA A 358 37.65 -30.16 19.00
C ALA A 358 37.59 -31.05 17.75
N ALA A 359 37.95 -30.51 16.59
CA ALA A 359 38.00 -31.20 15.30
C ALA A 359 39.44 -31.36 14.75
N ALA A 360 40.45 -30.94 15.52
CA ALA A 360 41.88 -30.98 15.23
C ALA A 360 42.63 -31.75 16.33
#